data_AF-A0AAD2H5U3-F1
#
_entry.id   AF-A0AAD2H5U3-F1
#
_cell.length_a   1.000
_cell.length_b   1.000
_cell.length_c   1.000
_cell.angle_alpha   90.00
_cell.angle_beta   90.00
_cell.angle_gamma   90.00
#
_symmetry.space_group_name_H-M   'P 1'
#
loop_
_entity.id
_entity.type
_entity.pdbx_description
1 polymer ?
#
loop_
_entity_poly.entity_id
_entity_poly.type
_entity_poly.pdbx_seq_one_letter_code
_entity_poly.pdbx_strand_id
1 'polypeptide(L)'
;MDDLPIFTWDTTADKVADTFAEQIMGKNVLITGTSLNGIGFDTAKSIAKYANTVIVSGYDSQRLRQTVDALDGDLTSAIIRPLHLDLTSFVSVRRAAAEVAGCVDRLHVLIHNAAAAVTVRPNLTEDGFETQLQVGFLSPFLLTALLKPQLLAARTQSFTPRVVVVSSRGHFPRSPDTPPVDLPAVRNPDPVRYRGLDAYRQVKAAGIIFAREMARRWGSSIHAFSVHPGGAQILDVGCLLAYRSIAAIFTNMMLKEDSLAVLEGIMLRPDGSPRLNISVPWKDLQQGAST
;
A
#
# COMPACT_ATOMS: atom_id res chain seq x y z
N MET A 1 18.61 -18.84 13.72
CA MET A 1 17.33 -18.36 13.16
C MET A 1 16.32 -18.84 14.17
N ASP A 2 15.95 -17.99 15.13
CA ASP A 2 14.98 -18.38 16.17
C ASP A 2 13.68 -18.80 15.48
N ASP A 3 13.02 -19.84 15.99
CA ASP A 3 11.78 -20.36 15.42
C ASP A 3 10.73 -19.24 15.39
N LEU A 4 10.44 -18.74 14.19
CA LEU A 4 9.38 -17.77 14.00
C LEU A 4 8.03 -18.40 14.40
N PRO A 5 7.16 -17.66 15.09
CA PRO A 5 5.86 -18.15 15.51
C PRO A 5 5.03 -18.59 14.30
N ILE A 6 4.37 -19.75 14.42
CA ILE A 6 3.48 -20.28 13.38
C ILE A 6 2.10 -19.63 13.52
N PHE A 7 1.62 -19.00 12.44
CA PHE A 7 0.28 -18.44 12.35
C PHE A 7 -0.61 -19.31 11.46
N THR A 8 -1.88 -19.46 11.86
CA THR A 8 -2.93 -20.20 11.15
C THR A 8 -4.00 -19.25 10.60
N TRP A 9 -4.96 -19.79 9.85
CA TRP A 9 -6.12 -19.04 9.35
C TRP A 9 -6.98 -18.40 10.45
N ASP A 10 -6.94 -18.93 11.67
CA ASP A 10 -7.68 -18.38 12.81
C ASP A 10 -6.91 -17.30 13.58
N THR A 11 -5.67 -17.02 13.17
CA THR A 11 -4.82 -16.03 13.84
C THR A 11 -5.31 -14.63 13.52
N THR A 12 -5.64 -13.86 14.55
CA THR A 12 -6.09 -12.48 14.40
C THR A 12 -4.93 -11.49 14.29
N ALA A 13 -5.20 -10.34 13.69
CA ALA A 13 -4.33 -9.16 13.69
C ALA A 13 -3.75 -8.84 15.08
N ASP A 14 -4.63 -8.85 16.10
CA ASP A 14 -4.26 -8.58 17.49
C ASP A 14 -3.26 -9.63 18.00
N LYS A 15 -3.51 -10.92 17.76
CA LYS A 15 -2.60 -11.98 18.20
C LYS A 15 -1.21 -11.83 17.57
N VAL A 16 -1.13 -11.43 16.30
CA VAL A 16 0.17 -11.20 15.66
C VAL A 16 0.85 -9.93 16.17
N ALA A 17 0.09 -8.86 16.39
CA ALA A 17 0.63 -7.64 17.00
C ALA A 17 1.15 -7.90 18.42
N ASP A 18 0.42 -8.64 19.24
CA ASP A 18 0.82 -9.02 20.60
C ASP A 18 2.08 -9.90 20.57
N THR A 19 2.20 -10.82 19.60
CA THR A 19 3.38 -11.68 19.41
C THR A 19 4.64 -10.89 19.04
N PHE A 20 4.49 -9.80 18.27
CA PHE A 20 5.60 -8.94 17.84
C PHE A 20 5.58 -7.55 18.50
N ALA A 21 5.04 -7.47 19.71
CA ALA A 21 4.83 -6.19 20.40
C ALA A 21 6.14 -5.40 20.56
N GLU A 22 7.24 -6.08 20.91
CA GLU A 22 8.56 -5.47 21.06
C GLU A 22 9.08 -4.86 19.74
N GLN A 23 8.81 -5.49 18.61
CA GLN A 23 9.23 -5.02 17.28
C GLN A 23 8.38 -3.83 16.80
N ILE A 24 7.13 -3.72 17.26
CA ILE A 24 6.20 -2.63 16.96
C ILE A 24 6.45 -1.42 17.88
N MET A 25 6.95 -1.66 19.09
CA MET A 25 7.16 -0.64 20.09
C MET A 25 8.03 0.51 19.58
N GLY A 26 7.60 1.74 19.86
CA GLY A 26 8.33 2.95 19.47
C GLY A 26 8.27 3.31 17.98
N LYS A 27 7.57 2.52 17.15
CA LYS A 27 7.51 2.75 15.69
C LYS A 27 6.44 3.77 15.31
N ASN A 28 6.74 4.54 14.27
CA ASN A 28 5.80 5.44 13.61
C ASN A 28 5.33 4.79 12.30
N VAL A 29 4.03 4.63 12.14
CA VAL A 29 3.43 3.88 11.03
C VAL A 29 2.39 4.75 10.32
N LEU A 30 2.51 4.87 9.00
CA LEU A 30 1.52 5.53 8.14
C LEU A 30 0.75 4.49 7.34
N ILE A 31 -0.58 4.50 7.43
CA ILE A 31 -1.47 3.60 6.70
C ILE A 31 -2.40 4.43 5.80
N THR A 32 -2.38 4.13 4.51
CA THR A 32 -3.31 4.75 3.56
C THR A 32 -4.67 4.03 3.54
N GLY A 33 -5.77 4.79 3.55
CA GLY A 33 -7.12 4.24 3.43
C GLY A 33 -7.56 3.43 4.66
N THR A 34 -7.84 4.12 5.77
CA THR A 34 -8.14 3.51 7.07
C THR A 34 -9.60 3.64 7.48
N SER A 35 -10.52 3.64 6.52
CA SER A 35 -11.96 3.69 6.82
C SER A 35 -12.38 2.53 7.71
N LEU A 36 -13.33 2.78 8.62
CA LEU A 36 -13.89 1.79 9.55
C LEU A 36 -14.22 0.46 8.86
N ASN A 37 -13.98 -0.64 9.57
CA ASN A 37 -14.18 -2.02 9.12
C ASN A 37 -13.35 -2.45 7.88
N GLY A 38 -12.39 -1.62 7.45
CA GLY A 38 -11.43 -1.97 6.41
C GLY A 38 -10.16 -2.62 6.96
N ILE A 39 -9.40 -3.28 6.09
CA ILE A 39 -8.10 -3.90 6.43
C ILE A 39 -7.13 -2.88 7.04
N GLY A 40 -7.09 -1.66 6.49
CA GLY A 40 -6.26 -0.58 7.02
C GLY A 40 -6.65 -0.15 8.44
N PHE A 41 -7.95 -0.14 8.75
CA PHE A 41 -8.45 0.16 10.10
C PHE A 41 -8.07 -0.94 11.09
N ASP A 42 -8.31 -2.21 10.75
CA ASP A 42 -7.95 -3.33 11.63
C ASP A 42 -6.44 -3.39 11.87
N THR A 43 -5.64 -3.13 10.83
CA THR A 43 -4.18 -3.02 10.97
C THR A 43 -3.80 -1.88 11.93
N ALA A 44 -4.39 -0.69 11.75
CA ALA A 44 -4.16 0.45 12.63
C ALA A 44 -4.51 0.13 14.09
N LYS A 45 -5.67 -0.50 14.30
CA LYS A 45 -6.18 -0.90 15.62
C LYS A 45 -5.25 -1.85 16.34
N SER A 46 -4.77 -2.90 15.66
CA SER A 46 -3.91 -3.89 16.32
C SER A 46 -2.53 -3.35 16.68
N ILE A 47 -1.93 -2.51 15.83
CA ILE A 47 -0.61 -1.93 16.13
C ILE A 47 -0.67 -0.73 17.08
N ALA A 48 -1.80 -0.04 17.18
CA ALA A 48 -2.00 1.12 18.05
C ALA A 48 -1.81 0.82 19.55
N LYS A 49 -1.88 -0.45 19.94
CA LYS A 49 -1.57 -0.88 21.31
C LYS A 49 -0.10 -0.67 21.70
N TYR A 50 0.81 -0.71 20.72
CA TYR A 50 2.26 -0.77 20.96
C TYR A 50 3.06 0.32 20.23
N ALA A 51 2.60 0.75 19.06
CA ALA A 51 3.28 1.74 18.24
C ALA A 51 3.40 3.09 18.98
N ASN A 52 4.37 3.92 18.58
CA ASN A 52 4.48 5.28 19.11
C ASN A 52 3.46 6.22 18.45
N THR A 53 3.32 6.14 17.12
CA THR A 53 2.36 6.95 16.38
C THR A 53 1.80 6.14 15.23
N VAL A 54 0.47 6.15 15.11
CA VAL A 54 -0.24 5.56 13.96
C VAL A 54 -0.93 6.68 13.22
N ILE A 55 -0.41 7.00 12.03
CA ILE A 55 -0.96 7.99 11.12
C ILE A 55 -1.99 7.28 10.24
N VAL A 56 -3.26 7.58 10.48
CA VAL A 56 -4.42 7.04 9.76
C VAL A 56 -4.89 8.06 8.74
N SER A 57 -5.27 7.62 7.54
CA SER A 57 -5.58 8.56 6.47
C SER A 57 -6.79 8.20 5.62
N GLY A 58 -7.42 9.25 5.10
CA GLY A 58 -8.57 9.18 4.21
C GLY A 58 -8.87 10.54 3.60
N TYR A 59 -9.67 10.55 2.53
CA TYR A 59 -10.10 11.77 1.85
C TYR A 59 -11.40 12.35 2.42
N ASP A 60 -12.26 11.51 2.99
CA ASP A 60 -13.49 11.95 3.64
C ASP A 60 -13.21 12.32 5.10
N SER A 61 -13.31 13.60 5.42
CA SER A 61 -12.98 14.13 6.75
C SER A 61 -13.91 13.61 7.85
N GLN A 62 -15.18 13.31 7.54
CA GLN A 62 -16.11 12.79 8.54
C GLN A 62 -15.80 11.34 8.86
N ARG A 63 -15.57 10.51 7.83
CA ARG A 63 -15.16 9.10 8.02
C ARG A 63 -13.81 9.00 8.69
N LEU A 64 -12.87 9.89 8.37
CA LEU A 64 -11.57 9.92 9.02
C LEU A 64 -11.69 10.23 10.52
N ARG A 65 -12.55 11.19 10.91
CA ARG A 65 -12.85 11.44 12.33
C ARG A 65 -13.42 10.22 13.02
N GLN A 66 -14.41 9.57 12.41
CA GLN A 66 -14.99 8.33 12.94
C GLN A 66 -13.94 7.21 13.12
N THR A 67 -12.98 7.09 12.20
CA THR A 67 -11.84 6.18 12.34
C THR A 67 -10.99 6.52 13.57
N VAL A 68 -10.67 7.80 13.77
CA VAL A 68 -9.88 8.24 14.94
C VAL A 68 -10.63 7.95 16.23
N ASP A 69 -11.90 8.36 16.32
CA ASP A 69 -12.74 8.15 17.51
C ASP A 69 -12.85 6.66 17.86
N ALA A 70 -12.92 5.77 16.87
CA ALA A 70 -12.98 4.33 17.08
C ALA A 70 -11.63 3.69 17.47
N LEU A 71 -10.51 4.38 17.23
CA LEU A 71 -9.16 3.95 17.64
C LEU A 71 -8.77 4.56 18.99
N ASP A 72 -9.40 5.64 19.42
CA ASP A 72 -9.15 6.32 20.69
C ASP A 72 -9.91 5.61 21.85
N GLY A 73 -9.42 4.43 22.23
CA GLY A 73 -9.98 3.63 23.31
C GLY A 73 -8.93 3.16 24.32
N ASP A 74 -9.38 2.56 25.42
CA ASP A 74 -8.56 2.26 26.61
C ASP A 74 -7.29 1.43 26.38
N LEU A 75 -7.19 0.70 25.27
CA LEU A 75 -6.03 -0.15 24.93
C LEU A 75 -5.04 0.52 23.97
N THR A 76 -5.31 1.74 23.54
CA THR A 76 -4.46 2.47 22.60
C THR A 76 -3.37 3.23 23.36
N SER A 77 -2.11 2.85 23.11
CA SER A 77 -0.94 3.56 23.65
C SER A 77 -0.32 4.51 22.64
N ALA A 78 -0.59 4.29 21.35
CA ALA A 78 -0.06 5.12 20.28
C ALA A 78 -0.77 6.46 20.17
N ILE A 79 -0.04 7.48 19.72
CA ILE A 79 -0.66 8.72 19.25
C ILE A 79 -1.36 8.41 17.91
N ILE A 80 -2.69 8.49 17.87
CA ILE A 80 -3.46 8.38 16.63
C ILE A 80 -3.49 9.74 15.95
N ARG A 81 -2.90 9.84 14.75
CA ARG A 81 -2.88 11.08 13.97
C ARG A 81 -3.73 10.93 12.71
N PRO A 82 -4.81 11.72 12.54
CA PRO A 82 -5.50 11.80 11.27
C PRO A 82 -4.64 12.52 10.23
N LEU A 83 -4.68 12.04 8.99
CA LEU A 83 -4.06 12.67 7.84
C LEU A 83 -5.06 12.74 6.70
N HIS A 84 -5.44 13.95 6.28
CA HIS A 84 -6.25 14.10 5.09
C HIS A 84 -5.43 13.76 3.85
N LEU A 85 -5.78 12.67 3.17
CA LEU A 85 -5.08 12.21 1.98
C LEU A 85 -6.08 11.81 0.90
N ASP A 86 -6.12 12.61 -0.16
CA ASP A 86 -6.83 12.27 -1.39
C ASP A 86 -5.80 11.82 -2.44
N LEU A 87 -5.82 10.52 -2.74
CA LEU A 87 -4.90 9.94 -3.71
C LEU A 87 -5.28 10.25 -5.17
N THR A 88 -6.42 10.89 -5.42
CA THR A 88 -6.81 11.40 -6.75
C THR A 88 -6.22 12.77 -7.07
N SER A 89 -5.45 13.36 -6.16
CA SER A 89 -4.84 14.69 -6.30
C SER A 89 -3.37 14.67 -5.88
N PHE A 90 -2.45 14.95 -6.80
CA PHE A 90 -1.02 15.08 -6.46
C PHE A 90 -0.73 16.28 -5.55
N VAL A 91 -1.55 17.33 -5.61
CA VAL A 91 -1.49 18.44 -4.66
C VAL A 91 -1.79 17.95 -3.24
N SER A 92 -2.87 17.17 -3.09
CA SER A 92 -3.24 16.54 -1.81
C SER A 92 -2.13 15.61 -1.30
N VAL A 93 -1.55 14.77 -2.16
CA VAL A 93 -0.42 13.87 -1.81
C VAL A 93 0.78 14.65 -1.28
N ARG A 94 1.16 15.77 -1.93
CA ARG A 94 2.30 16.60 -1.47
C ARG A 94 2.03 17.26 -0.13
N ARG A 95 0.83 17.82 0.04
CA ARG A 95 0.42 18.43 1.31
C ARG A 95 0.48 17.40 2.44
N ALA A 96 -0.08 16.21 2.21
CA ALA A 96 -0.05 15.12 3.18
C ALA A 96 1.37 14.67 3.51
N ALA A 97 2.25 14.56 2.51
CA ALA A 97 3.66 14.21 2.74
C ALA A 97 4.39 15.27 3.58
N ALA A 98 4.15 16.56 3.31
CA ALA A 98 4.71 17.66 4.09
C ALA A 98 4.20 17.67 5.53
N GLU A 99 2.91 17.40 5.73
CA GLU A 99 2.31 17.28 7.07
C GLU A 99 2.93 16.12 7.86
N VAL A 100 3.08 14.95 7.25
CA VAL A 100 3.77 13.80 7.87
C VAL A 100 5.21 14.14 8.23
N ALA A 101 5.94 14.79 7.32
CA ALA A 101 7.31 15.24 7.56
C ALA A 101 7.43 16.24 8.72
N GLY A 102 6.42 17.07 8.96
CA GLY A 102 6.34 17.97 10.12
C GLY A 102 5.88 17.29 11.41
N CYS A 103 5.25 16.11 11.33
CA CYS A 103 4.76 15.37 12.50
C CYS A 103 5.75 14.35 13.04
N VAL A 104 6.53 13.70 12.17
CA VAL A 104 7.48 12.65 12.55
C VAL A 104 8.80 12.78 11.78
N ASP A 105 9.91 12.84 12.52
CA ASP A 105 11.25 12.86 11.91
C ASP A 105 11.64 11.50 11.30
N ARG A 106 11.06 10.42 11.83
CA ARG A 106 11.35 9.04 11.44
C ARG A 106 10.07 8.29 11.14
N LEU A 107 9.91 7.87 9.89
CA LEU A 107 8.81 7.00 9.47
C LEU A 107 9.34 5.58 9.36
N HIS A 108 8.82 4.67 10.19
CA HIS A 108 9.35 3.31 10.26
C HIS A 108 8.66 2.38 9.27
N VAL A 109 7.35 2.56 9.07
CA VAL A 109 6.55 1.74 8.18
C VAL A 109 5.55 2.60 7.41
N LEU A 110 5.49 2.42 6.09
CA LEU A 110 4.50 3.01 5.19
C LEU A 110 3.68 1.89 4.53
N ILE A 111 2.36 1.89 4.73
CA ILE A 111 1.44 0.90 4.19
C ILE A 111 0.52 1.54 3.14
N HIS A 112 0.74 1.18 1.89
CA HIS A 112 -0.12 1.52 0.75
C HIS A 112 -1.30 0.56 0.65
N ASN A 113 -2.32 0.78 1.49
CA ASN A 113 -3.53 -0.03 1.58
C ASN A 113 -4.71 0.56 0.80
N ALA A 114 -4.77 1.87 0.60
CA ALA A 114 -5.87 2.52 -0.10
C ALA A 114 -6.08 1.95 -1.53
N ALA A 115 -7.33 1.87 -1.95
CA ALA A 115 -7.72 1.45 -3.29
C ALA A 115 -8.92 2.26 -3.77
N ALA A 116 -9.01 2.50 -5.08
CA ALA A 116 -10.18 3.13 -5.69
C ALA A 116 -11.30 2.09 -5.89
N ALA A 117 -12.56 2.57 -5.86
CA ALA A 117 -13.70 1.75 -6.23
C ALA A 117 -13.63 1.36 -7.71
N VAL A 118 -14.01 0.12 -8.03
CA VAL A 118 -14.07 -0.36 -9.42
C VAL A 118 -15.32 0.21 -10.08
N THR A 119 -15.14 1.00 -11.13
CA THR A 119 -16.23 1.64 -11.88
C THR A 119 -16.39 1.01 -13.26
N VAL A 120 -17.61 1.08 -13.81
CA VAL A 120 -17.90 0.58 -15.17
C VAL A 120 -17.44 1.51 -16.29
N ARG A 121 -17.18 2.79 -15.97
CA ARG A 121 -16.66 3.81 -16.89
C ARG A 121 -15.33 4.36 -16.40
N PRO A 122 -14.41 4.74 -17.30
CA PRO A 122 -13.17 5.37 -16.90
C PRO A 122 -13.49 6.75 -16.33
N ASN A 123 -12.86 7.07 -15.21
CA ASN A 123 -12.89 8.41 -14.63
C ASN A 123 -11.45 8.92 -14.58
N LEU A 124 -11.25 10.14 -15.07
CA LEU A 124 -9.99 10.84 -14.92
C LEU A 124 -10.01 11.65 -13.62
N THR A 125 -8.88 11.63 -12.94
CA THR A 125 -8.58 12.51 -11.81
C THR A 125 -8.35 13.95 -12.29
N GLU A 126 -8.24 14.89 -11.35
CA GLU A 126 -7.87 16.28 -11.67
C GLU A 126 -6.47 16.39 -12.31
N ASP A 127 -5.58 15.43 -12.04
CA ASP A 127 -4.26 15.35 -12.64
C ASP A 127 -4.27 14.71 -14.05
N GLY A 128 -5.44 14.30 -14.54
CA GLY A 128 -5.64 13.76 -15.89
C GLY A 128 -5.27 12.29 -16.06
N PHE A 129 -5.21 11.51 -14.98
CA PHE A 129 -4.93 10.07 -15.02
C PHE A 129 -6.17 9.25 -14.71
N GLU A 130 -6.24 8.03 -15.23
CA GLU A 130 -7.28 7.09 -14.81
C GLU A 130 -7.19 6.81 -13.29
N THR A 131 -8.35 6.80 -12.64
CA THR A 131 -8.48 6.77 -11.18
C THR A 131 -7.81 5.56 -10.53
N GLN A 132 -8.01 4.34 -11.06
CA GLN A 132 -7.37 3.14 -10.51
C GLN A 132 -5.85 3.26 -10.58
N LEU A 133 -5.29 3.66 -11.72
CA LEU A 133 -3.84 3.84 -11.86
C LEU A 133 -3.32 4.88 -10.87
N GLN A 134 -3.95 6.05 -10.79
CA GLN A 134 -3.44 7.10 -9.93
C GLN A 134 -3.49 6.71 -8.47
N VAL A 135 -4.65 6.25 -7.99
CA VAL A 135 -4.84 5.89 -6.59
C VAL A 135 -4.00 4.68 -6.18
N GLY A 136 -3.92 3.66 -7.04
CA GLY A 136 -3.25 2.40 -6.70
C GLY A 136 -1.76 2.35 -7.02
N PHE A 137 -1.21 3.28 -7.81
CA PHE A 137 0.20 3.25 -8.22
C PHE A 137 0.89 4.62 -8.22
N LEU A 138 0.39 5.61 -8.96
CA LEU A 138 1.12 6.89 -9.13
C LEU A 138 1.21 7.70 -7.84
N SER A 139 0.09 7.83 -7.12
CA SER A 139 0.06 8.56 -5.85
C SER A 139 0.82 7.82 -4.74
N PRO A 140 0.71 6.49 -4.58
CA PRO A 140 1.61 5.71 -3.72
C PRO A 140 3.10 5.92 -4.03
N PHE A 141 3.47 5.89 -5.31
CA PHE A 141 4.84 6.16 -5.75
C PHE A 141 5.31 7.55 -5.34
N LEU A 142 4.51 8.59 -5.63
CA LEU A 142 4.81 9.97 -5.28
C LEU A 142 4.95 10.14 -3.76
N LEU A 143 4.00 9.61 -2.99
CA LEU A 143 4.00 9.68 -1.53
C LEU A 143 5.27 9.03 -0.94
N THR A 144 5.65 7.84 -1.43
CA THR A 144 6.89 7.18 -1.00
C THR A 144 8.13 7.99 -1.38
N ALA A 145 8.18 8.56 -2.58
CA ALA A 145 9.31 9.37 -3.01
C ALA A 145 9.50 10.61 -2.12
N LEU A 146 8.40 11.27 -1.74
CA LEU A 146 8.41 12.45 -0.87
C LEU A 146 8.77 12.12 0.58
N LEU A 147 8.32 10.96 1.08
CA LEU A 147 8.59 10.49 2.45
C LEU A 147 9.89 9.67 2.58
N LYS A 148 10.65 9.52 1.49
CA LYS A 148 11.93 8.82 1.49
C LYS A 148 12.90 9.35 2.55
N PRO A 149 13.05 10.67 2.78
CA PRO A 149 13.92 11.18 3.83
C PRO A 149 13.56 10.65 5.23
N GLN A 150 12.28 10.65 5.59
CA GLN A 150 11.78 10.16 6.89
C GLN A 150 11.95 8.64 7.02
N LEU A 151 11.77 7.89 5.91
CA LEU A 151 12.05 6.46 5.87
C LEU A 151 13.54 6.19 6.15
N LEU A 152 14.44 6.85 5.40
CA LEU A 152 15.89 6.69 5.59
C LEU A 152 16.34 7.08 7.00
N ALA A 153 15.76 8.14 7.59
CA ALA A 153 16.06 8.58 8.95
C ALA A 153 15.66 7.55 10.03
N ALA A 154 14.72 6.65 9.72
CA ALA A 154 14.30 5.58 10.63
C ALA A 154 15.23 4.34 10.61
N ARG A 155 16.18 4.28 9.66
CA ARG A 155 17.14 3.17 9.59
C ARG A 155 18.12 3.22 10.76
N THR A 156 18.33 2.07 11.38
CA THR A 156 19.37 1.85 12.40
C THR A 156 20.17 0.60 12.04
N GLN A 157 21.17 0.26 12.85
CA GLN A 157 21.90 -1.00 12.70
C GLN A 157 20.99 -2.23 12.89
N SER A 158 19.94 -2.12 13.71
CA SER A 158 19.03 -3.21 14.06
C SER A 158 17.67 -3.14 13.35
N PHE A 159 17.44 -2.12 12.51
CA PHE A 159 16.14 -1.92 11.86
C PHE A 159 16.26 -1.25 10.50
N THR A 160 15.66 -1.87 9.49
CA THR A 160 15.43 -1.25 8.17
C THR A 160 13.96 -0.80 8.06
N PRO A 161 13.67 0.46 7.66
CA PRO A 161 12.32 0.94 7.41
C PRO A 161 11.63 0.15 6.29
N ARG A 162 10.29 0.14 6.30
CA ARG A 162 9.49 -0.75 5.45
C ARG A 162 8.42 -0.02 4.65
N VAL A 163 8.25 -0.42 3.40
CA VAL A 163 7.12 -0.02 2.56
C VAL A 163 6.33 -1.27 2.17
N VAL A 164 5.05 -1.32 2.51
CA VAL A 164 4.17 -2.44 2.19
C VAL A 164 3.10 -1.98 1.20
N VAL A 165 2.95 -2.69 0.09
CA VAL A 165 1.96 -2.40 -0.94
C VAL A 165 0.89 -3.49 -0.93
N VAL A 166 -0.38 -3.08 -0.80
CA VAL A 166 -1.51 -4.01 -0.79
C VAL A 166 -1.97 -4.31 -2.20
N SER A 167 -1.59 -5.49 -2.66
CA SER A 167 -2.08 -6.08 -3.91
C SER A 167 -3.40 -6.85 -3.67
N SER A 168 -3.73 -7.79 -4.55
CA SER A 168 -4.97 -8.59 -4.54
C SER A 168 -4.77 -9.83 -5.39
N ARG A 169 -5.57 -10.90 -5.18
CA ARG A 169 -5.66 -12.01 -6.17
C ARG A 169 -6.07 -11.51 -7.55
N GLY A 170 -6.67 -10.32 -7.64
CA GLY A 170 -6.89 -9.62 -8.88
C GLY A 170 -5.63 -9.15 -9.61
N HIS A 171 -4.39 -9.46 -9.20
CA HIS A 171 -3.21 -9.12 -10.02
C HIS A 171 -3.06 -9.99 -11.28
N PHE A 172 -3.76 -11.13 -11.36
CA PHE A 172 -3.68 -11.99 -12.55
C PHE A 172 -4.32 -11.31 -13.76
N PRO A 173 -3.64 -11.33 -14.92
CA PRO A 173 -4.20 -10.77 -16.15
C PRO A 173 -5.43 -11.58 -16.58
N ARG A 174 -6.36 -10.92 -17.28
CA ARG A 174 -7.57 -11.55 -17.82
C ARG A 174 -7.24 -12.62 -18.87
N SER A 175 -6.16 -12.42 -19.62
CA SER A 175 -5.64 -13.30 -20.68
C SER A 175 -4.11 -13.20 -20.69
N PRO A 176 -3.36 -14.24 -21.11
CA PRO A 176 -1.90 -14.15 -21.31
C PRO A 176 -1.45 -12.96 -22.16
N ASP A 177 -2.30 -12.52 -23.12
CA ASP A 177 -2.01 -11.41 -24.02
C ASP A 177 -2.31 -10.03 -23.41
N THR A 178 -2.89 -9.96 -22.21
CA THR A 178 -3.15 -8.68 -21.55
C THR A 178 -1.85 -8.16 -20.94
N PRO A 179 -1.32 -7.02 -21.39
CA PRO A 179 -0.12 -6.46 -20.79
C PRO A 179 -0.37 -6.20 -19.29
N PRO A 180 0.61 -6.46 -18.41
CA PRO A 180 0.44 -6.30 -16.97
C PRO A 180 0.11 -4.85 -16.58
N VAL A 181 0.56 -3.87 -17.38
CA VAL A 181 0.19 -2.45 -17.28
C VAL A 181 0.23 -1.82 -18.69
N ASP A 182 -0.86 -1.21 -19.16
CA ASP A 182 -0.97 -0.53 -20.46
C ASP A 182 -1.01 1.00 -20.30
N LEU A 183 0.14 1.65 -20.40
CA LEU A 183 0.27 3.08 -20.15
C LEU A 183 -0.42 3.97 -21.19
N PRO A 184 -0.34 3.69 -22.50
CA PRO A 184 -1.13 4.41 -23.50
C PRO A 184 -2.64 4.31 -23.26
N ALA A 185 -3.16 3.12 -22.95
CA ALA A 185 -4.58 2.94 -22.66
C ALA A 185 -5.01 3.64 -21.37
N VAL A 186 -4.12 3.79 -20.39
CA VAL A 186 -4.41 4.52 -19.17
C VAL A 186 -4.38 6.05 -19.36
N ARG A 187 -3.49 6.56 -20.22
CA ARG A 187 -3.41 8.00 -20.48
C ARG A 187 -4.66 8.52 -21.19
N ASN A 188 -5.22 7.73 -22.11
CA ASN A 188 -6.46 8.04 -22.83
C ASN A 188 -7.34 6.79 -22.90
N PRO A 189 -8.11 6.48 -21.83
CA PRO A 189 -8.94 5.29 -21.80
C PRO A 189 -10.09 5.42 -22.78
N ASP A 190 -10.20 4.48 -23.71
CA ASP A 190 -11.37 4.35 -24.59
C ASP A 190 -12.60 3.96 -23.74
N PRO A 191 -13.62 4.83 -23.60
CA PRO A 191 -14.78 4.56 -22.76
C PRO A 191 -15.59 3.33 -23.19
N VAL A 192 -15.52 2.94 -24.46
CA VAL A 192 -16.24 1.78 -25.02
C VAL A 192 -15.51 0.47 -24.66
N ARG A 193 -14.17 0.51 -24.66
CA ARG A 193 -13.32 -0.65 -24.36
C ARG A 193 -12.93 -0.76 -22.89
N TYR A 194 -13.13 0.29 -22.11
CA TYR A 194 -12.77 0.31 -20.69
C TYR A 194 -13.49 -0.77 -19.90
N ARG A 195 -12.75 -1.45 -19.04
CA ARG A 195 -13.27 -2.42 -18.09
C ARG A 195 -12.60 -2.13 -16.75
N GLY A 196 -13.35 -1.64 -15.77
CA GLY A 196 -12.78 -1.23 -14.48
C GLY A 196 -12.06 -2.36 -13.75
N LEU A 197 -12.53 -3.60 -13.91
CA LEU A 197 -11.85 -4.74 -13.31
C LEU A 197 -10.49 -5.02 -13.97
N ASP A 198 -10.33 -4.72 -15.26
CA ASP A 198 -9.04 -4.84 -15.94
C ASP A 198 -8.09 -3.72 -15.51
N ALA A 199 -8.58 -2.49 -15.33
CA ALA A 199 -7.80 -1.40 -14.74
C ALA A 199 -7.35 -1.73 -13.30
N TYR A 200 -8.25 -2.29 -12.49
CA TYR A 200 -7.92 -2.79 -11.15
C TYR A 200 -6.86 -3.89 -11.20
N ARG A 201 -6.97 -4.85 -12.13
CA ARG A 201 -5.97 -5.92 -12.27
C ARG A 201 -4.59 -5.36 -12.58
N GLN A 202 -4.53 -4.45 -13.55
CA GLN A 202 -3.28 -3.80 -13.94
C GLN A 202 -2.65 -3.03 -12.78
N VAL A 203 -3.42 -2.28 -11.99
CA VAL A 203 -2.83 -1.53 -10.88
C VAL A 203 -2.35 -2.44 -9.74
N LYS A 204 -3.02 -3.57 -9.49
CA LYS A 204 -2.57 -4.55 -8.49
C LYS A 204 -1.32 -5.29 -8.93
N ALA A 205 -1.13 -5.53 -10.23
CA ALA A 205 0.13 -5.99 -10.80
C ALA A 205 1.23 -4.90 -10.73
N ALA A 206 0.90 -3.64 -11.04
CA ALA A 206 1.82 -2.51 -10.93
C ALA A 206 2.34 -2.32 -9.50
N GLY A 207 1.49 -2.53 -8.48
CA GLY A 207 1.89 -2.50 -7.07
C GLY A 207 2.92 -3.56 -6.69
N ILE A 208 2.82 -4.77 -7.26
CA ILE A 208 3.83 -5.83 -7.06
C ILE A 208 5.17 -5.41 -7.67
N ILE A 209 5.13 -4.90 -8.91
CA ILE A 209 6.32 -4.40 -9.61
C ILE A 209 6.95 -3.24 -8.83
N PHE A 210 6.14 -2.33 -8.29
CA PHE A 210 6.60 -1.21 -7.48
C PHE A 210 7.38 -1.68 -6.25
N ALA A 211 6.81 -2.60 -5.47
CA ALA A 211 7.48 -3.16 -4.29
C ALA A 211 8.79 -3.87 -4.66
N ARG A 212 8.78 -4.67 -5.73
CA ARG A 212 9.96 -5.40 -6.21
C ARG A 212 11.09 -4.46 -6.65
N GLU A 213 10.77 -3.39 -7.37
CA GLU A 213 11.76 -2.40 -7.79
C GLU A 213 12.30 -1.56 -6.63
N MET A 214 11.47 -1.24 -5.63
CA MET A 214 11.96 -0.62 -4.40
C MET A 214 12.93 -1.54 -3.66
N ALA A 215 12.62 -2.84 -3.54
CA ALA A 215 13.52 -3.80 -2.92
C ALA A 215 14.85 -3.91 -3.68
N ARG A 216 14.80 -3.95 -5.02
CA ARG A 216 16.02 -4.00 -5.85
C ARG A 216 16.88 -2.74 -5.74
N ARG A 217 16.26 -1.56 -5.74
CA ARG A 217 16.97 -0.27 -5.77
C ARG A 217 17.38 0.23 -4.39
N TRP A 218 16.57 -0.03 -3.38
CA TRP A 218 16.74 0.51 -2.03
C TRP A 218 16.84 -0.57 -0.95
N GLY A 219 16.88 -1.86 -1.27
CA GLY A 219 16.86 -2.97 -0.30
C GLY A 219 17.93 -2.87 0.80
N SER A 220 19.08 -2.28 0.52
CA SER A 220 20.12 -2.01 1.52
C SER A 220 19.77 -0.88 2.50
N SER A 221 18.62 -0.22 2.37
CA SER A 221 18.24 0.98 3.14
C SER A 221 16.75 1.07 3.48
N ILE A 222 15.87 0.48 2.66
CA ILE A 222 14.42 0.38 2.82
C ILE A 222 13.99 -0.98 2.29
N HIS A 223 13.29 -1.78 3.11
CA HIS A 223 12.69 -3.03 2.65
C HIS A 223 11.31 -2.76 2.07
N ALA A 224 10.97 -3.43 0.97
CA ALA A 224 9.68 -3.27 0.31
C ALA A 224 9.01 -4.61 0.07
N PHE A 225 7.71 -4.67 0.36
CA PHE A 225 6.91 -5.89 0.29
C PHE A 225 5.62 -5.63 -0.46
N SER A 226 5.13 -6.64 -1.16
CA SER A 226 3.77 -6.64 -1.71
C SER A 226 3.01 -7.82 -1.13
N VAL A 227 1.82 -7.55 -0.59
CA VAL A 227 0.97 -8.56 0.03
C VAL A 227 -0.35 -8.66 -0.72
N HIS A 228 -0.83 -9.86 -1.00
CA HIS A 228 -2.22 -10.06 -1.40
C HIS A 228 -3.03 -10.58 -0.20
N PRO A 229 -4.11 -9.91 0.19
CA PRO A 229 -4.98 -10.36 1.26
C PRO A 229 -5.87 -11.56 0.86
N GLY A 230 -5.66 -12.17 -0.31
CA GLY A 230 -6.52 -13.20 -0.87
C GLY A 230 -7.63 -12.63 -1.75
N GLY A 231 -8.66 -13.42 -2.03
CA GLY A 231 -9.83 -13.00 -2.78
C GLY A 231 -10.90 -12.45 -1.83
N ALA A 232 -10.86 -11.16 -1.53
CA ALA A 232 -12.08 -10.49 -1.06
C ALA A 232 -13.06 -10.54 -2.24
N GLN A 233 -14.02 -11.46 -2.22
CA GLN A 233 -15.14 -11.39 -3.15
C GLN A 233 -15.82 -10.04 -2.92
N ILE A 234 -15.68 -9.13 -3.89
CA ILE A 234 -16.21 -7.76 -3.90
C ILE A 234 -17.76 -7.74 -3.89
N LEU A 235 -18.43 -8.83 -3.51
CA LEU A 235 -19.86 -9.05 -3.74
C LEU A 235 -20.64 -9.69 -2.58
N ASP A 236 -20.10 -9.86 -1.38
CA ASP A 236 -20.92 -10.43 -0.30
C ASP A 236 -20.71 -9.81 1.10
N VAL A 237 -21.82 -9.54 1.77
CA VAL A 237 -21.99 -8.80 3.04
C VAL A 237 -21.66 -9.72 4.24
N GLY A 238 -20.85 -10.76 4.05
CA GLY A 238 -20.68 -11.87 5.00
C GLY A 238 -19.25 -12.23 5.40
N CYS A 239 -18.28 -11.32 5.33
CA CYS A 239 -16.84 -11.67 5.46
C CYS A 239 -16.12 -11.15 6.73
N LEU A 240 -16.77 -10.93 7.87
CA LEU A 240 -16.07 -10.40 9.07
C LEU A 240 -14.95 -11.31 9.63
N LEU A 241 -14.98 -12.62 9.36
CA LEU A 241 -14.01 -13.59 9.91
C LEU A 241 -12.72 -13.72 9.05
N ALA A 242 -12.78 -13.47 7.74
CA ALA A 242 -11.62 -13.54 6.85
C ALA A 242 -10.70 -12.30 6.96
N TYR A 243 -11.23 -11.17 7.45
CA TYR A 243 -10.49 -9.90 7.56
C TYR A 243 -9.40 -9.93 8.65
N ARG A 244 -9.60 -10.70 9.71
CA ARG A 244 -8.66 -10.78 10.86
C ARG A 244 -7.38 -11.55 10.54
N SER A 245 -7.45 -12.55 9.65
CA SER A 245 -6.32 -13.39 9.21
C SER A 245 -5.44 -12.71 8.17
N ILE A 246 -5.98 -11.73 7.46
CA ILE A 246 -5.26 -10.96 6.45
C ILE A 246 -4.26 -10.02 7.11
N ALA A 247 -4.68 -9.31 8.16
CA ALA A 247 -3.81 -8.45 8.97
C ALA A 247 -2.65 -9.25 9.65
N ALA A 248 -2.82 -10.55 9.90
CA ALA A 248 -1.73 -11.42 10.34
C ALA A 248 -0.62 -11.59 9.26
N ILE A 249 -1.00 -11.65 7.98
CA ILE A 249 -0.06 -11.68 6.85
C ILE A 249 0.70 -10.35 6.76
N PHE A 250 0.01 -9.23 6.98
CA PHE A 250 0.61 -7.89 7.00
C PHE A 250 1.73 -7.76 8.02
N THR A 251 1.53 -8.26 9.25
CA THR A 251 2.53 -8.20 10.31
C THR A 251 3.68 -9.19 10.08
N ASN A 252 3.41 -10.37 9.52
CA ASN A 252 4.44 -11.37 9.19
C ASN A 252 5.35 -10.92 8.02
N MET A 253 4.78 -10.25 7.02
CA MET A 253 5.56 -9.68 5.90
C MET A 253 6.41 -8.47 6.30
N MET A 254 6.20 -7.91 7.50
CA MET A 254 7.15 -6.96 8.06
C MET A 254 8.49 -7.62 8.46
N LEU A 255 8.69 -8.94 8.35
CA LEU A 255 9.84 -9.60 9.01
C LEU A 255 10.73 -10.45 8.10
N LYS A 256 10.46 -10.60 6.80
CA LYS A 256 11.24 -11.44 5.89
C LYS A 256 12.23 -10.65 5.02
N GLU A 257 13.34 -11.27 4.60
CA GLU A 257 14.50 -10.58 4.02
C GLU A 257 14.67 -10.63 2.47
N ASP A 258 14.02 -11.51 1.69
CA ASP A 258 14.46 -11.72 0.28
C ASP A 258 13.39 -11.62 -0.85
N SER A 259 13.74 -10.95 -1.97
CA SER A 259 13.49 -11.36 -3.39
C SER A 259 13.90 -10.32 -4.48
N LEU A 260 14.21 -10.78 -5.72
CA LEU A 260 14.93 -10.05 -6.81
C LEU A 260 14.17 -9.80 -8.16
N ALA A 261 14.71 -8.82 -8.95
CA ALA A 261 14.59 -8.45 -10.41
C ALA A 261 13.32 -7.65 -10.91
N VAL A 262 13.08 -7.23 -12.17
CA VAL A 262 13.59 -6.01 -12.85
C VAL A 262 12.42 -5.09 -13.35
N LEU A 263 12.63 -3.76 -13.37
CA LEU A 263 12.16 -2.80 -14.38
C LEU A 263 12.91 -1.45 -14.43
N GLU A 264 13.33 -1.04 -15.64
CA GLU A 264 13.70 0.34 -15.99
C GLU A 264 12.55 1.07 -16.68
N GLY A 265 12.33 2.34 -16.31
CA GLY A 265 11.36 3.24 -16.96
C GLY A 265 10.30 3.82 -16.00
N ILE A 266 10.70 4.72 -15.09
CA ILE A 266 9.77 5.39 -14.16
C ILE A 266 8.87 6.38 -14.95
N MET A 267 7.54 6.28 -14.81
CA MET A 267 6.56 7.16 -15.48
C MET A 267 6.50 8.59 -14.94
N LEU A 268 6.96 8.80 -13.71
CA LEU A 268 6.99 10.10 -13.05
C LEU A 268 8.44 10.51 -12.80
N ARG A 269 8.75 11.79 -12.92
CA ARG A 269 9.98 12.36 -12.34
C ARG A 269 9.87 12.33 -10.79
N PRO A 270 10.99 12.43 -10.06
CA PRO A 270 10.95 12.56 -8.59
C PRO A 270 10.09 13.73 -8.10
N ASP A 271 9.93 14.76 -8.92
CA ASP A 271 9.04 15.89 -8.68
C ASP A 271 7.56 15.59 -8.96
N GLY A 272 7.18 14.36 -9.35
CA GLY A 272 5.81 13.94 -9.65
C GLY A 272 5.27 14.37 -11.02
N SER A 273 6.04 15.04 -11.87
CA SER A 273 5.63 15.35 -13.24
C SER A 273 5.72 14.13 -14.17
N PRO A 274 4.82 13.97 -15.16
CA PRO A 274 4.87 12.84 -16.08
C PRO A 274 6.10 12.85 -17.00
N ARG A 275 6.66 11.67 -17.26
CA ARG A 275 7.65 11.42 -18.32
C ARG A 275 6.94 10.96 -19.58
N LEU A 276 6.85 11.84 -20.57
CA LEU A 276 5.95 11.68 -21.71
C LEU A 276 6.47 10.77 -22.85
N ASN A 277 7.76 10.38 -22.84
CA ASN A 277 8.40 9.61 -23.92
C ASN A 277 9.17 8.40 -23.37
N ILE A 278 8.49 7.27 -23.17
CA ILE A 278 9.12 5.99 -22.82
C ILE A 278 8.74 4.96 -23.90
N SER A 279 9.75 4.34 -24.54
CA SER A 279 9.58 3.22 -25.48
C SER A 279 10.03 1.94 -24.78
N VAL A 280 9.21 0.87 -24.80
CA VAL A 280 9.49 -0.37 -24.05
C VAL A 280 9.31 -1.58 -24.97
N PRO A 281 10.35 -2.37 -25.24
CA PRO A 281 10.22 -3.64 -25.96
C PRO A 281 10.06 -4.78 -24.94
N TRP A 282 8.89 -5.42 -24.90
CA TRP A 282 8.65 -6.57 -24.03
C TRP A 282 8.56 -7.86 -24.85
N LYS A 283 9.50 -8.77 -24.65
CA LYS A 283 9.29 -10.19 -24.90
C LYS A 283 9.82 -11.03 -23.74
N ASP A 284 8.90 -11.90 -23.32
CA ASP A 284 9.04 -13.21 -22.69
C ASP A 284 9.55 -13.28 -21.23
N LEU A 285 8.61 -13.63 -20.33
CA LEU A 285 8.91 -14.19 -19.01
C LEU A 285 8.06 -15.45 -18.81
N GLN A 286 8.67 -16.61 -18.99
CA GLN A 286 8.12 -17.89 -18.54
C GLN A 286 8.03 -17.91 -17.01
N GLN A 287 6.85 -18.27 -16.52
CA GLN A 287 6.47 -18.31 -15.11
C GLN A 287 7.12 -19.49 -14.38
N GLY A 288 7.72 -19.23 -13.22
CA GLY A 288 7.93 -20.23 -12.16
C GLY A 288 6.85 -20.02 -11.10
N ALA A 289 6.10 -21.08 -10.82
CA ALA A 289 4.92 -21.09 -9.96
C ALA A 289 5.23 -20.97 -8.46
N SER A 290 4.18 -20.63 -7.71
CA SER A 290 3.95 -20.80 -6.26
C SER A 290 4.54 -19.76 -5.29
N THR A 291 3.63 -19.01 -4.66
CA THR A 291 3.51 -18.90 -3.19
C THR A 291 2.03 -18.97 -2.84
#